data_AF-A0A8C8IKV7-F1
#
_entry.id   AF-A0A8C8IKV7-F1
#
_cell.length_a   1.000
_cell.length_b   1.000
_cell.length_c   1.000
_cell.angle_alpha   90.00
_cell.angle_beta   90.00
_cell.angle_gamma   90.00
#
_symmetry.space_group_name_H-M   'P 1'
#
loop_
_entity.id
_entity.type
_entity.pdbx_description
1 polymer ?
#
loop_
_entity_poly.entity_id
_entity_poly.type
_entity_poly.pdbx_seq_one_letter_code
_entity_poly.pdbx_strand_id
1 'polypeptide(L)'
;MKRKYSDEFLSLGFVQALRNNEDCPQCVFCGEVLSNESLKTNKLKRHVLTKHPQYDGKPREFFQNRAECFSKQCFDSGRAFKGNRAIHKASYQVNLNIAKAMKPHIIGEEFIKPCLRDVCVSLSEEAAKKVDSVPLSNGTVGKRDGRLHFRVVDTHLKDLQIDWANCVGICTDGARCMTGSNSGFIAHVLQSGVKLTHCILHRESLASKALQPNQGAVFDSVVKMVNLIKKRPLQTRLFTELCKEMRGRVLERLWDLREAVLAYQEKEDSDLADLFRDKLWLAMLAYLVDIFRWLNKLNSSLQGKESTILEPEDGIRGFTAPLGLWQSQLKAGAYGMFPVLSAHMQQIDSPLCEAVKKDMAEHMASLQQKFDPYFSNPQRSQTSMGEVSLFQAVSSPDLGLSLPEMEALVTLQASNSSKMLFDANTLTQSWVAHLQQEAVSCLSEKAVDVLVQFGTTYLCESGFSTLAYLKNKYRNRLNPRIGLLVKLQPATPLIRSMFVCWSTSV
;
A
#
# COMPACT_ATOMS: atom_id res chain seq x y z
N MET A 1 -0.54 3.31 51.59
CA MET A 1 0.10 4.65 51.52
C MET A 1 0.28 5.00 50.04
N LYS A 2 -0.42 6.01 49.53
CA LYS A 2 -0.35 6.40 48.11
C LYS A 2 0.99 7.11 47.86
N ARG A 3 1.75 6.67 46.87
CA ARG A 3 3.04 7.28 46.52
C ARG A 3 2.81 8.53 45.68
N LYS A 4 3.60 9.57 45.92
CA LYS A 4 3.61 10.78 45.07
C LYS A 4 4.58 10.60 43.91
N TYR A 5 4.28 11.25 42.80
CA TYR A 5 5.20 11.31 41.68
C TYR A 5 6.47 12.12 42.04
N SER A 6 7.62 11.70 41.51
CA SER A 6 8.90 12.41 41.61
C SER A 6 9.41 12.74 40.20
N ASP A 7 9.94 13.94 40.01
CA ASP A 7 10.47 14.41 38.73
C ASP A 7 11.74 13.65 38.28
N GLU A 8 12.35 12.88 39.18
CA GLU A 8 13.42 11.94 38.83
C GLU A 8 12.94 10.83 37.88
N PHE A 9 11.65 10.47 37.90
CA PHE A 9 11.09 9.46 37.01
C PHE A 9 11.05 9.87 35.54
N LEU A 10 11.21 11.18 35.25
CA LEU A 10 11.40 11.66 33.89
C LEU A 10 12.70 11.13 33.27
N SER A 11 13.75 10.92 34.08
CA SER A 11 15.00 10.28 33.61
C SER A 11 14.83 8.81 33.23
N LEU A 12 13.70 8.21 33.60
CA LEU A 12 13.30 6.85 33.24
C LEU A 12 12.22 6.84 32.14
N GLY A 13 11.90 8.00 31.55
CA GLY A 13 10.90 8.11 30.49
C GLY A 13 9.45 8.08 30.98
N PHE A 14 9.17 8.55 32.20
CA PHE A 14 7.81 8.66 32.72
C PHE A 14 7.43 10.10 33.04
N VAL A 15 6.16 10.45 32.82
CA VAL A 15 5.55 11.72 33.23
C VAL A 15 4.41 11.45 34.22
N GLN A 16 4.04 12.47 35.00
CA GLN A 16 2.91 12.38 35.92
C GLN A 16 1.59 12.35 35.16
N ALA A 17 0.75 11.37 35.48
CA ALA A 17 -0.64 11.30 35.07
C ALA A 17 -1.55 11.17 36.30
N LEU A 18 -2.77 11.70 36.20
CA LEU A 18 -3.79 11.61 37.25
C LEU A 18 -4.85 10.59 36.87
N ARG A 19 -5.00 9.52 37.67
CA ARG A 19 -6.07 8.53 37.51
C ARG A 19 -6.81 8.40 38.84
N ASN A 20 -8.12 8.63 38.85
CA ASN A 20 -8.96 8.58 40.06
C ASN A 20 -8.43 9.42 41.25
N ASN A 21 -7.92 10.64 40.98
CA ASN A 21 -7.25 11.52 41.95
C ASN A 21 -5.98 10.92 42.59
N GLU A 22 -5.32 9.98 41.92
CA GLU A 22 -4.02 9.44 42.33
C GLU A 22 -2.95 9.70 41.27
N ASP A 23 -1.71 9.94 41.74
CA ASP A 23 -0.54 10.05 40.88
C ASP A 23 -0.17 8.69 40.29
N CYS A 24 -0.09 8.63 38.97
CA CYS A 24 0.30 7.45 38.22
C CYS A 24 1.45 7.78 37.27
N PRO A 25 2.44 6.90 37.08
CA PRO A 25 3.48 7.11 36.09
C PRO A 25 2.96 6.72 34.71
N GLN A 26 3.08 7.63 33.75
CA GLN A 26 2.75 7.39 32.35
C GLN A 26 4.01 7.35 31.49
N CYS A 27 4.19 6.28 30.71
CA CYS A 27 5.35 6.13 29.84
C CYS A 27 5.27 7.07 28.63
N VAL A 28 6.34 7.82 28.33
CA VAL A 28 6.39 8.77 27.20
C VAL A 28 6.58 8.10 25.83
N PHE A 29 6.79 6.78 25.78
CA PHE A 29 6.99 6.03 24.55
C PHE A 29 5.74 5.29 24.10
N CYS A 30 5.12 4.50 24.99
CA CYS A 30 3.89 3.76 24.69
C CYS A 30 2.60 4.44 25.19
N GLY A 31 2.70 5.47 26.04
CA GLY A 31 1.54 6.15 26.61
C GLY A 31 0.80 5.35 27.72
N GLU A 32 1.31 4.18 28.09
CA GLU A 32 0.72 3.31 29.13
C GLU A 32 0.77 4.00 30.50
N VAL A 33 -0.39 4.11 31.16
CA VAL A 33 -0.52 4.65 32.53
C VAL A 33 -0.49 3.49 33.52
N LEU A 34 0.60 3.37 34.26
CA LEU A 34 0.78 2.31 35.26
C LEU A 34 0.05 2.67 36.57
N SER A 35 -0.22 1.68 37.41
CA SER A 35 -0.82 1.91 38.73
C SER A 35 0.13 2.71 39.65
N ASN A 36 -0.43 3.39 40.66
CA ASN A 36 0.35 4.10 41.69
C ASN A 36 1.43 3.20 42.34
N GLU A 37 1.14 1.90 42.49
CA GLU A 37 2.07 0.92 43.04
C GLU A 37 3.35 0.72 42.22
N SER A 38 3.32 1.16 40.96
CA SER A 38 4.43 1.10 40.00
C SER A 38 5.37 2.30 40.08
N LEU A 39 5.08 3.30 40.93
CA LEU A 39 6.01 4.39 41.29
C LEU A 39 7.16 3.86 42.16
N LYS A 40 8.00 3.03 41.55
CA LYS A 40 9.25 2.47 42.08
C LYS A 40 10.24 2.41 40.91
N THR A 41 11.45 2.92 41.12
CA THR A 41 12.53 2.93 40.13
C THR A 41 12.71 1.58 39.43
N ASN A 42 12.76 0.47 40.17
CA ASN A 42 12.95 -0.86 39.59
C ASN A 42 11.77 -1.34 38.73
N LYS A 43 10.53 -0.93 39.04
CA LYS A 43 9.35 -1.29 38.24
C LYS A 43 9.28 -0.47 36.95
N LEU A 44 9.60 0.83 37.03
CA LEU A 44 9.66 1.72 35.87
C LEU A 44 10.80 1.34 34.92
N LYS A 45 12.01 1.08 35.46
CA LYS A 45 13.15 0.55 34.68
C LYS A 45 12.80 -0.76 34.00
N ARG A 46 12.15 -1.69 34.72
CA ARG A 46 11.71 -2.96 34.13
C ARG A 46 10.75 -2.74 32.96
N HIS A 47 9.78 -1.83 33.09
CA HIS A 47 8.88 -1.50 31.98
C HIS A 47 9.64 -0.99 30.75
N VAL A 48 10.63 -0.10 30.94
CA VAL A 48 11.45 0.40 29.82
C VAL A 48 12.27 -0.73 29.22
N LEU A 49 12.93 -1.55 30.04
CA LEU A 49 13.73 -2.69 29.56
C LEU A 49 12.90 -3.73 28.81
N THR A 50 11.66 -3.98 29.23
CA THR A 50 10.83 -5.02 28.59
C THR A 50 10.07 -4.51 27.37
N LYS A 51 9.54 -3.29 27.40
CA LYS A 51 8.72 -2.75 26.29
C LYS A 51 9.48 -1.82 25.36
N HIS A 52 10.58 -1.24 25.83
CA HIS A 52 11.32 -0.16 25.18
C HIS A 52 12.86 -0.34 25.29
N PRO A 53 13.42 -1.54 25.03
CA PRO A 53 14.84 -1.82 25.23
C PRO A 53 15.76 -0.88 24.42
N GLN A 54 15.29 -0.40 23.28
CA GLN A 54 16.01 0.54 22.41
C GLN A 54 16.27 1.93 23.04
N TYR A 55 15.61 2.24 24.17
CA TYR A 55 15.74 3.51 24.87
C TYR A 55 16.39 3.37 26.25
N ASP A 56 16.89 2.19 26.60
CA ASP A 56 17.65 2.00 27.83
C ASP A 56 18.95 2.81 27.81
N GLY A 57 19.32 3.40 28.95
CA GLY A 57 20.54 4.20 29.11
C GLY A 57 20.56 5.56 28.38
N LYS A 58 19.45 6.03 27.80
CA LYS A 58 19.40 7.37 27.16
C LYS A 58 19.48 8.51 28.20
N PRO A 59 20.01 9.69 27.83
CA PRO A 59 20.15 10.82 28.76
C PRO A 59 18.79 11.47 29.07
N ARG A 60 18.69 12.16 30.22
CA ARG A 60 17.47 12.85 30.66
C ARG A 60 16.91 13.83 29.63
N GLU A 61 17.77 14.55 28.91
CA GLU A 61 17.38 15.49 27.84
C GLU A 61 16.59 14.80 26.70
N PHE A 62 16.94 13.55 26.38
CA PHE A 62 16.20 12.76 25.38
C PHE A 62 14.76 12.49 25.85
N PHE A 63 14.59 12.13 27.12
CA PHE A 63 13.27 11.90 27.70
C PHE A 63 12.47 13.21 27.90
N GLN A 64 13.13 14.33 28.19
CA GLN A 64 12.51 15.66 28.26
C GLN A 64 11.95 16.10 26.91
N ASN A 65 12.77 16.08 25.85
CA ASN A 65 12.32 16.41 24.49
C ASN A 65 11.17 15.50 24.04
N ARG A 66 11.22 14.23 24.43
CA ARG A 66 10.16 13.27 24.16
C ARG A 66 8.89 13.56 24.97
N ALA A 67 9.01 13.92 26.25
CA ALA A 67 7.89 14.30 27.11
C ALA A 67 7.20 15.58 26.61
N GLU A 68 7.97 16.56 26.11
CA GLU A 68 7.40 17.76 25.49
C GLU A 68 6.66 17.44 24.19
N CYS A 69 7.23 16.59 23.34
CA CYS A 69 6.53 16.08 22.16
C CYS A 69 5.28 15.29 22.54
N PHE A 70 5.36 14.48 23.61
CA PHE A 70 4.27 13.67 24.13
C PHE A 70 3.14 14.54 24.71
N SER A 71 3.47 15.61 25.43
CA SER A 71 2.51 16.61 25.92
C SER A 71 1.79 17.30 24.76
N LYS A 72 2.51 17.66 23.69
CA LYS A 72 1.94 18.20 22.45
C LYS A 72 1.14 17.18 21.64
N GLN A 73 1.43 15.88 21.79
CA GLN A 73 0.74 14.76 21.14
C GLN A 73 -0.34 14.13 22.00
N CYS A 74 -0.59 14.64 23.21
CA CYS A 74 -1.54 14.05 24.14
C CYS A 74 -2.95 14.19 23.55
N PHE A 75 -3.43 13.08 22.99
CA PHE A 75 -4.83 12.93 22.69
C PHE A 75 -5.57 13.01 24.00
N ASP A 76 -6.39 14.05 24.08
CA ASP A 76 -7.38 14.23 25.11
C ASP A 76 -8.31 13.01 25.13
N SER A 77 -7.96 12.02 25.94
CA SER A 77 -8.57 10.70 26.02
C SER A 77 -9.85 10.75 26.88
N GLY A 78 -10.53 11.90 26.89
CA GLY A 78 -11.83 12.02 27.53
C GLY A 78 -12.33 13.42 27.85
N ARG A 79 -11.53 14.51 27.80
CA ARG A 79 -12.06 15.86 28.07
C ARG A 79 -12.65 16.51 26.81
N ALA A 80 -12.06 16.31 25.63
CA ALA A 80 -12.54 16.86 24.35
C ALA A 80 -13.95 16.38 23.92
N PHE A 81 -14.49 15.33 24.53
CA PHE A 81 -15.83 14.81 24.23
C PHE A 81 -16.94 15.37 25.12
N LYS A 82 -16.60 16.11 26.20
CA LYS A 82 -17.60 16.75 27.06
C LYS A 82 -17.84 18.18 26.58
N GLY A 83 -18.70 18.34 25.58
CA GLY A 83 -19.14 19.69 25.21
C GLY A 83 -20.20 19.78 24.13
N ASN A 84 -20.11 19.04 23.02
CA ASN A 84 -21.04 19.28 21.92
C ASN A 84 -21.25 18.10 20.96
N ARG A 85 -22.17 17.20 21.31
CA ARG A 85 -22.53 16.01 20.50
C ARG A 85 -22.99 16.38 19.09
N ALA A 86 -23.64 17.53 18.93
CA ALA A 86 -24.14 18.02 17.64
C ALA A 86 -23.01 18.38 16.67
N ILE A 87 -21.97 19.09 17.13
CA ILE A 87 -20.80 19.46 16.33
C ILE A 87 -20.08 18.21 15.80
N HIS A 88 -19.87 17.23 16.67
CA HIS A 88 -19.22 15.99 16.25
C HIS A 88 -20.09 15.18 15.29
N LYS A 89 -21.41 15.11 15.51
CA LYS A 89 -22.34 14.46 14.58
C LYS A 89 -22.28 15.11 13.19
N ALA A 90 -22.28 16.44 13.13
CA ALA A 90 -22.12 17.19 11.88
C ALA A 90 -20.80 16.85 11.18
N SER A 91 -19.69 16.83 11.92
CA SER A 91 -18.39 16.46 11.36
C SER A 91 -18.36 15.03 10.79
N TYR A 92 -18.89 14.03 11.50
CA TYR A 92 -18.99 12.66 10.98
C TYR A 92 -19.87 12.57 9.73
N GLN A 93 -20.94 13.36 9.65
CA GLN A 93 -21.82 13.40 8.48
C GLN A 93 -21.11 13.95 7.25
N VAL A 94 -20.33 15.04 7.41
CA VAL A 94 -19.52 15.61 6.32
C VAL A 94 -18.49 14.60 5.84
N ASN A 95 -17.76 13.96 6.75
CA ASN A 95 -16.75 12.96 6.38
C ASN A 95 -17.36 11.74 5.68
N LEU A 96 -18.51 11.25 6.14
CA LEU A 96 -19.22 10.17 5.46
C LEU A 96 -19.57 10.53 4.01
N ASN A 97 -19.98 11.78 3.76
CA ASN A 97 -20.27 12.27 2.42
C ASN A 97 -19.01 12.40 1.56
N ILE A 98 -17.91 12.92 2.12
CA ILE A 98 -16.59 13.00 1.45
C ILE A 98 -16.12 11.61 1.03
N ALA A 99 -16.20 10.64 1.94
CA ALA A 99 -15.82 9.25 1.69
C ALA A 99 -16.70 8.61 0.61
N LYS A 100 -18.02 8.79 0.67
CA LYS A 100 -18.96 8.33 -0.38
C LYS A 100 -18.67 8.95 -1.76
N ALA A 101 -18.21 10.20 -1.77
CA ALA A 101 -17.81 10.91 -2.99
C ALA A 101 -16.38 10.55 -3.46
N MET A 102 -15.64 9.73 -2.70
CA MET A 102 -14.23 9.36 -2.92
C MET A 102 -13.33 10.59 -3.13
N LYS A 103 -13.52 11.63 -2.29
CA LYS A 103 -12.73 12.86 -2.36
C LYS A 103 -11.56 12.83 -1.37
N PRO A 104 -10.44 13.52 -1.67
CA PRO A 104 -9.33 13.66 -0.74
C PRO A 104 -9.78 14.28 0.59
N HIS A 105 -9.23 13.81 1.71
CA HIS A 105 -9.59 14.28 3.05
C HIS A 105 -9.23 15.76 3.30
N ILE A 106 -8.31 16.33 2.52
CA ILE A 106 -7.95 17.76 2.55
C ILE A 106 -9.11 18.68 2.14
N ILE A 107 -10.07 18.18 1.33
CA ILE A 107 -11.18 19.00 0.82
C ILE A 107 -12.08 19.50 1.95
N GLY A 108 -12.15 18.78 3.08
CA GLY A 108 -12.93 19.17 4.24
C GLY A 108 -12.41 20.47 4.87
N GLU A 109 -11.09 20.56 5.04
CA GLU A 109 -10.41 21.69 5.65
C GLU A 109 -10.20 22.85 4.67
N GLU A 110 -9.67 22.54 3.49
CA GLU A 110 -9.19 23.56 2.54
C GLU A 110 -10.30 24.16 1.67
N PHE A 111 -11.45 23.48 1.56
CA PHE A 111 -12.51 23.90 0.64
C PHE A 111 -13.90 23.94 1.29
N ILE A 112 -14.40 22.80 1.78
CA ILE A 112 -15.78 22.67 2.28
C ILE A 112 -16.02 23.59 3.47
N LYS A 113 -15.09 23.62 4.44
CA LYS A 113 -15.24 24.45 5.63
C LYS A 113 -15.24 25.96 5.32
N PRO A 114 -14.31 26.50 4.52
CA PRO A 114 -14.39 27.88 4.03
C PRO A 114 -15.71 28.19 3.31
N CYS A 115 -16.15 27.36 2.36
CA CYS A 115 -17.39 27.61 1.63
C CYS A 115 -18.62 27.64 2.55
N LEU A 116 -18.71 26.71 3.51
CA LEU A 116 -19.80 26.71 4.50
C LEU A 116 -19.74 27.95 5.39
N ARG A 117 -18.54 28.41 5.74
CA ARG A 117 -18.35 29.61 6.55
C ARG A 117 -18.84 30.84 5.80
N ASP A 118 -18.45 31.04 4.54
CA ASP A 118 -18.85 32.20 3.74
C ASP A 118 -20.38 32.27 3.57
N VAL A 119 -21.02 31.12 3.32
CA VAL A 119 -22.48 31.02 3.30
C VAL A 119 -23.07 31.39 4.66
N CYS A 120 -22.53 30.87 5.76
CA CYS A 120 -23.04 31.18 7.09
C CYS A 120 -22.84 32.64 7.50
N VAL A 121 -21.75 33.30 7.09
CA VAL A 121 -21.53 34.74 7.34
C VAL A 121 -22.63 35.58 6.69
N SER A 122 -23.09 35.20 5.48
CA SER A 122 -24.22 35.88 4.82
C SER A 122 -25.57 35.71 5.54
N LEU A 123 -25.67 34.75 6.46
CA LEU A 123 -26.88 34.45 7.24
C LEU A 123 -26.79 34.98 8.68
N SER A 124 -25.71 34.67 9.41
CA SER A 124 -25.44 35.14 10.78
C SER A 124 -24.00 34.82 11.23
N GLU A 125 -23.39 35.74 11.98
CA GLU A 125 -22.03 35.56 12.53
C GLU A 125 -21.97 34.41 13.56
N GLU A 126 -23.04 34.17 14.31
CA GLU A 126 -23.17 33.05 15.25
C GLU A 126 -23.18 31.70 14.52
N ALA A 127 -23.81 31.62 13.33
CA ALA A 127 -23.79 30.42 12.51
C ALA A 127 -22.38 30.16 11.98
N ALA A 128 -21.67 31.20 11.53
CA ALA A 128 -20.29 31.09 11.07
C ALA A 128 -19.36 30.56 12.17
N LYS A 129 -19.46 31.10 13.39
CA LYS A 129 -18.71 30.61 14.57
C LYS A 129 -18.99 29.13 14.88
N LYS A 130 -20.23 28.66 14.69
CA LYS A 130 -20.57 27.24 14.83
C LYS A 130 -19.91 26.40 13.74
N VAL A 131 -19.84 26.85 12.49
CA VAL A 131 -19.11 26.15 11.42
C VAL A 131 -17.62 26.08 11.73
N ASP A 132 -17.02 27.17 12.22
CA ASP A 132 -15.61 27.21 12.63
C ASP A 132 -15.29 26.20 13.73
N SER A 133 -16.24 25.94 14.63
CA SER A 133 -16.11 24.92 15.67
C SER A 133 -16.20 23.47 15.16
N VAL A 134 -16.65 23.23 13.92
CA VAL A 134 -16.70 21.87 13.33
C VAL A 134 -15.27 21.39 13.01
N PRO A 135 -14.80 20.29 13.61
CA PRO A 135 -13.43 19.83 13.46
C PRO A 135 -13.26 19.08 12.14
N LEU A 136 -12.85 19.79 11.08
CA LEU A 136 -12.58 19.23 9.75
C LEU A 136 -11.10 19.28 9.36
N SER A 137 -10.18 19.46 10.31
CA SER A 137 -8.75 19.41 9.98
C SER A 137 -8.35 18.08 9.36
N ASN A 138 -7.40 18.10 8.44
CA ASN A 138 -6.85 16.95 7.72
C ASN A 138 -6.57 15.77 8.69
N GLY A 139 -5.86 16.06 9.78
CA GLY A 139 -5.58 15.08 10.82
C GLY A 139 -6.84 14.54 11.50
N THR A 140 -7.87 15.35 11.75
CA THR A 140 -9.12 14.85 12.34
C THR A 140 -9.95 14.05 11.34
N VAL A 141 -10.00 14.48 10.08
CA VAL A 141 -10.74 13.79 9.01
C VAL A 141 -10.18 12.40 8.82
N GLY A 142 -8.86 12.25 8.67
CA GLY A 142 -8.21 10.94 8.51
C GLY A 142 -8.50 9.96 9.66
N LYS A 143 -8.57 10.43 10.92
CA LYS A 143 -8.94 9.59 12.08
C LYS A 143 -10.39 9.12 12.03
N ARG A 144 -11.30 10.02 11.65
CA ARG A 144 -12.72 9.67 11.52
C ARG A 144 -12.94 8.73 10.36
N ASP A 145 -12.20 8.90 9.27
CA ASP A 145 -12.24 8.01 8.11
C ASP A 145 -11.82 6.60 8.51
N GLY A 146 -10.69 6.41 9.19
CA GLY A 146 -10.28 5.07 9.68
C GLY A 146 -11.36 4.38 10.52
N ARG A 147 -12.02 5.13 11.43
CA ARG A 147 -13.15 4.61 12.21
C ARG A 147 -14.40 4.31 11.37
N LEU A 148 -14.69 5.12 10.35
CA LEU A 148 -15.81 4.88 9.44
C LEU A 148 -15.58 3.61 8.62
N HIS A 149 -14.37 3.41 8.08
CA HIS A 149 -14.00 2.17 7.38
C HIS A 149 -14.18 0.95 8.30
N PHE A 150 -13.73 1.04 9.55
CA PHE A 150 -13.89 -0.05 10.52
C PHE A 150 -15.35 -0.41 10.72
N ARG A 151 -16.21 0.59 10.96
CA ARG A 151 -17.65 0.37 11.15
C ARG A 151 -18.33 -0.26 9.94
N VAL A 152 -17.97 0.17 8.73
CA VAL A 152 -18.55 -0.39 7.50
C VAL A 152 -18.17 -1.86 7.36
N VAL A 153 -16.90 -2.20 7.54
CA VAL A 153 -16.43 -3.59 7.45
C VAL A 153 -17.02 -4.44 8.59
N ASP A 154 -16.98 -3.95 9.83
CA ASP A 154 -17.53 -4.63 11.01
C ASP A 154 -19.03 -4.92 10.87
N THR A 155 -19.81 -3.96 10.37
CA THR A 155 -21.24 -4.18 10.08
C THR A 155 -21.41 -5.25 9.01
N HIS A 156 -20.61 -5.20 7.95
CA HIS A 156 -20.69 -6.18 6.87
C HIS A 156 -20.32 -7.60 7.30
N LEU A 157 -19.28 -7.75 8.12
CA LEU A 157 -18.89 -9.05 8.67
C LEU A 157 -19.98 -9.62 9.60
N LYS A 158 -20.60 -8.76 10.42
CA LYS A 158 -21.74 -9.14 11.26
C LYS A 158 -22.95 -9.60 10.44
N ASP A 159 -23.26 -8.89 9.36
CA ASP A 159 -24.34 -9.28 8.45
C ASP A 159 -24.09 -10.65 7.80
N LEU A 160 -22.81 -10.98 7.56
CA LEU A 160 -22.36 -12.27 7.03
C LEU A 160 -22.13 -13.33 8.12
N GLN A 161 -22.33 -13.00 9.40
CA GLN A 161 -22.04 -13.87 10.55
C GLN A 161 -20.58 -14.35 10.61
N ILE A 162 -19.64 -13.50 10.20
CA ILE A 162 -18.20 -13.77 10.26
C ILE A 162 -17.61 -13.03 11.46
N ASP A 163 -16.97 -13.77 12.36
CA ASP A 163 -16.20 -13.19 13.46
C ASP A 163 -14.83 -12.70 12.98
N TRP A 164 -14.34 -11.59 13.54
CA TRP A 164 -12.98 -11.12 13.38
C TRP A 164 -11.94 -12.15 13.83
N ALA A 165 -12.28 -13.04 14.77
CA ALA A 165 -11.42 -14.16 15.16
C ALA A 165 -11.12 -15.13 14.01
N ASN A 166 -12.00 -15.20 13.00
CA ASN A 166 -11.80 -16.05 11.82
C ASN A 166 -11.02 -15.33 10.70
N CYS A 167 -10.64 -14.07 10.90
CA CYS A 167 -9.92 -13.27 9.90
C CYS A 167 -8.41 -13.44 10.08
N VAL A 168 -7.78 -14.17 9.17
CA VAL A 168 -6.33 -14.46 9.23
C VAL A 168 -5.47 -13.22 8.91
N GLY A 169 -5.85 -12.42 7.91
CA GLY A 169 -5.09 -11.24 7.53
C GLY A 169 -5.84 -10.22 6.69
N ILE A 170 -5.32 -8.99 6.67
CA ILE A 170 -5.86 -7.87 5.90
C ILE A 170 -4.75 -7.25 5.05
N CYS A 171 -5.08 -6.97 3.79
CA CYS A 171 -4.22 -6.23 2.88
C CYS A 171 -4.71 -4.78 2.72
N THR A 172 -3.81 -3.80 2.86
CA THR A 172 -4.13 -2.37 2.66
C THR A 172 -3.09 -1.69 1.78
N ASP A 173 -3.45 -0.59 1.12
CA ASP A 173 -2.56 0.25 0.31
C ASP A 173 -1.62 1.15 1.15
N GLY A 174 -1.60 0.99 2.46
CA GLY A 174 -0.74 1.80 3.33
C GLY A 174 -1.26 3.20 3.64
N ALA A 175 -2.45 3.60 3.14
CA ALA A 175 -3.00 4.93 3.39
C ALA A 175 -3.10 5.23 4.89
N ARG A 176 -2.82 6.47 5.31
CA ARG A 176 -2.78 6.84 6.74
C ARG A 176 -4.11 6.61 7.48
N CYS A 177 -5.24 6.73 6.78
CA CYS A 177 -6.55 6.39 7.34
C CYS A 177 -6.73 4.89 7.59
N MET A 178 -5.99 4.04 6.88
CA MET A 178 -5.96 2.59 7.08
C MET A 178 -4.93 2.20 8.15
N THR A 179 -3.68 2.64 8.00
CA THR A 179 -2.51 2.17 8.79
C THR A 179 -2.17 3.00 10.03
N GLY A 180 -2.87 4.10 10.29
CA GLY A 180 -2.56 4.99 11.41
C GLY A 180 -2.60 4.28 12.78
N SER A 181 -1.52 4.36 13.55
CA SER A 181 -1.32 3.56 14.77
C SER A 181 -2.34 3.81 15.89
N ASN A 182 -2.92 5.00 15.99
CA ASN A 182 -3.81 5.39 17.09
C ASN A 182 -5.28 5.49 16.69
N SER A 183 -5.58 5.43 15.38
CA SER A 183 -6.88 5.90 14.85
C SER A 183 -7.16 5.48 13.41
N GLY A 184 -6.24 4.75 12.79
CA GLY A 184 -6.49 4.14 11.49
C GLY A 184 -7.43 2.95 11.64
N PHE A 185 -7.96 2.47 10.50
CA PHE A 185 -8.72 1.23 10.43
C PHE A 185 -8.04 0.08 11.20
N ILE A 186 -6.75 -0.12 10.96
CA ILE A 186 -5.95 -1.20 11.55
C ILE A 186 -5.85 -1.07 13.07
N ALA A 187 -5.78 0.14 13.64
CA ALA A 187 -5.77 0.34 15.08
C ALA A 187 -7.06 -0.18 15.77
N HIS A 188 -8.17 -0.27 15.02
CA HIS A 188 -9.42 -0.84 15.49
C HIS A 188 -9.51 -2.36 15.28
N VAL A 189 -8.76 -2.92 14.32
CA VAL A 189 -8.75 -4.36 14.00
C VAL A 189 -7.70 -5.14 14.80
N LEU A 190 -6.52 -4.56 15.06
CA LEU A 190 -5.38 -5.25 15.69
C LEU A 190 -5.67 -5.82 17.09
N GLN A 191 -6.77 -5.39 17.72
CA GLN A 191 -7.25 -5.98 18.98
C GLN A 191 -7.68 -7.46 18.82
N SER A 192 -7.91 -7.91 17.58
CA SER A 192 -8.40 -9.26 17.23
C SER A 192 -7.30 -10.22 16.74
N GLY A 193 -6.03 -9.81 16.69
CA GLY A 193 -4.91 -10.70 16.29
C GLY A 193 -4.70 -10.86 14.78
N VAL A 194 -5.43 -10.13 13.95
CA VAL A 194 -5.37 -10.19 12.48
C VAL A 194 -4.02 -9.67 11.94
N LYS A 195 -3.36 -10.43 11.04
CA LYS A 195 -2.09 -10.03 10.40
C LYS A 195 -2.31 -8.89 9.40
N LEU A 196 -1.36 -7.95 9.34
CA LEU A 196 -1.40 -6.84 8.39
C LEU A 196 -0.38 -7.04 7.26
N THR A 197 -0.88 -7.04 6.04
CA THR A 197 -0.09 -6.98 4.81
C THR A 197 -0.24 -5.60 4.18
N HIS A 198 0.87 -4.95 3.86
CA HIS A 198 0.87 -3.76 3.01
C HIS A 198 0.99 -4.25 1.57
N CYS A 199 0.04 -3.84 0.72
CA CYS A 199 -0.11 -4.32 -0.65
C CYS A 199 1.20 -4.27 -1.44
N ILE A 200 1.57 -5.42 -2.02
CA ILE A 200 2.78 -5.58 -2.82
C ILE A 200 2.70 -4.74 -4.11
N LEU A 201 1.55 -4.71 -4.80
CA LEU A 201 1.33 -3.83 -5.97
C LEU A 201 1.54 -2.35 -5.64
N HIS A 202 1.03 -1.88 -4.50
CA HIS A 202 1.22 -0.50 -4.08
C HIS A 202 2.71 -0.20 -3.79
N ARG A 203 3.39 -1.09 -3.06
CA ARG A 203 4.83 -0.97 -2.77
C ARG A 203 5.68 -0.98 -4.05
N GLU A 204 5.38 -1.88 -4.99
CA GLU A 204 6.02 -1.91 -6.32
C GLU A 204 5.84 -0.55 -7.01
N SER A 205 4.60 -0.05 -7.10
CA SER A 205 4.29 1.24 -7.73
C SER A 205 5.01 2.43 -7.06
N LEU A 206 5.24 2.37 -5.75
CA LEU A 206 6.04 3.39 -5.04
C LEU A 206 7.53 3.28 -5.38
N ALA A 207 8.07 2.07 -5.45
CA ALA A 207 9.47 1.82 -5.77
C ALA A 207 9.80 2.16 -7.23
N SER A 208 8.89 1.89 -8.16
CA SER A 208 9.09 2.10 -9.61
C SER A 208 8.99 3.55 -10.09
N LYS A 209 8.49 4.48 -9.26
CA LYS A 209 8.39 5.93 -9.58
C LYS A 209 9.74 6.67 -9.56
N ALA A 210 10.82 5.96 -9.29
CA ALA A 210 12.12 6.51 -8.99
C ALA A 210 12.94 6.86 -10.23
N LEU A 211 12.81 8.08 -10.73
CA LEU A 211 13.67 8.56 -11.81
C LEU A 211 14.86 9.34 -11.26
N GLN A 212 16.04 9.10 -11.83
CA GLN A 212 17.23 9.95 -11.66
C GLN A 212 17.08 11.22 -12.52
N PRO A 213 17.82 12.33 -12.27
CA PRO A 213 17.56 13.62 -12.90
C PRO A 213 17.51 13.60 -14.44
N ASN A 214 18.42 12.88 -15.10
CA ASN A 214 18.50 12.82 -16.56
C ASN A 214 17.33 12.03 -17.16
N GLN A 215 16.95 10.91 -16.54
CA GLN A 215 15.77 10.12 -16.90
C GLN A 215 14.49 10.92 -16.65
N GLY A 216 14.44 11.68 -15.56
CA GLY A 216 13.35 12.60 -15.23
C GLY A 216 13.16 13.67 -16.31
N ALA A 217 14.26 14.29 -16.77
CA ALA A 217 14.21 15.29 -17.84
C ALA A 217 13.68 14.72 -19.17
N VAL A 218 14.09 13.49 -19.54
CA VAL A 218 13.55 12.79 -20.72
C VAL A 218 12.06 12.50 -20.53
N PHE A 219 11.68 11.95 -19.37
CA PHE A 219 10.27 11.65 -19.07
C PHE A 219 9.38 12.90 -19.07
N ASP A 220 9.85 14.01 -18.51
CA ASP A 220 9.16 15.30 -18.52
C ASP A 220 9.00 15.86 -19.94
N SER A 221 10.02 15.67 -20.79
CA SER A 221 9.95 16.03 -22.20
C SER A 221 8.85 15.23 -22.91
N VAL A 222 8.77 13.93 -22.66
CA VAL A 222 7.67 13.07 -23.16
C VAL A 222 6.31 13.56 -22.65
N VAL A 223 6.18 13.86 -21.36
CA VAL A 223 4.94 14.39 -20.78
C VAL A 223 4.54 15.70 -21.43
N LYS A 224 5.49 16.61 -21.68
CA LYS A 224 5.25 17.86 -22.42
C LYS A 224 4.76 17.60 -23.84
N MET A 225 5.40 16.69 -24.58
CA MET A 225 4.96 16.29 -25.93
C MET A 225 3.53 15.76 -25.93
N VAL A 226 3.21 14.84 -25.01
CA VAL A 226 1.86 14.27 -24.88
C VAL A 226 0.84 15.33 -24.49
N ASN A 227 1.20 16.27 -23.62
CA ASN A 227 0.32 17.36 -23.21
C ASN A 227 0.07 18.36 -24.36
N LEU A 228 1.06 18.64 -25.21
CA LEU A 228 0.87 19.44 -26.43
C LEU A 228 -0.09 18.76 -27.40
N ILE A 229 0.07 17.45 -27.61
CA ILE A 229 -0.85 16.65 -28.44
C ILE A 229 -2.27 16.68 -27.83
N LYS A 230 -2.39 16.57 -26.49
CA LYS A 230 -3.67 16.63 -25.76
C LYS A 230 -4.40 17.97 -25.85
N LYS A 231 -3.68 19.09 -25.97
CA LYS A 231 -4.27 20.44 -25.98
C LYS A 231 -5.16 20.69 -27.22
N ARG A 232 -5.03 19.91 -28.30
CA ARG A 232 -5.79 20.13 -29.55
C ARG A 232 -6.70 18.94 -29.90
N PRO A 233 -8.03 19.06 -29.70
CA PRO A 233 -9.00 17.99 -29.99
C PRO A 233 -9.07 17.56 -31.46
N LEU A 234 -8.70 18.45 -32.39
CA LEU A 234 -8.81 18.26 -33.84
C LEU A 234 -7.81 17.25 -34.44
N GLN A 235 -6.79 16.82 -33.69
CA GLN A 235 -5.86 15.75 -34.10
C GLN A 235 -6.25 14.41 -33.48
N THR A 236 -7.51 14.04 -33.68
CA THR A 236 -8.16 12.87 -33.06
C THR A 236 -7.42 11.57 -33.37
N ARG A 237 -6.74 11.44 -34.51
CA ARG A 237 -6.08 10.18 -34.93
C ARG A 237 -4.81 9.85 -34.12
N LEU A 238 -3.85 10.78 -34.05
CA LEU A 238 -2.60 10.61 -33.27
C LEU A 238 -2.87 10.48 -31.78
N PHE A 239 -3.79 11.29 -31.26
CA PHE A 239 -4.18 11.25 -29.85
C PHE A 239 -4.92 9.95 -29.49
N THR A 240 -5.83 9.49 -30.34
CA THR A 240 -6.52 8.21 -30.12
C THR A 240 -5.53 7.06 -30.17
N GLU A 241 -4.58 7.05 -31.10
CA GLU A 241 -3.57 5.97 -31.18
C GLU A 241 -2.64 5.96 -29.95
N LEU A 242 -2.18 7.13 -29.50
CA LEU A 242 -1.32 7.25 -28.32
C LEU A 242 -2.07 6.90 -27.01
N CYS A 243 -3.40 7.01 -26.99
CA CYS A 243 -4.25 6.73 -25.82
C CYS A 243 -5.06 5.43 -25.91
N LYS A 244 -4.94 4.65 -27.01
CA LYS A 244 -5.81 3.50 -27.30
C LYS A 244 -5.69 2.38 -26.27
N GLU A 245 -4.61 2.35 -25.48
CA GLU A 245 -4.43 1.38 -24.40
C GLU A 245 -3.76 2.05 -23.19
N MET A 246 -4.40 1.87 -22.03
CA MET A 246 -3.93 2.02 -20.64
C MET A 246 -2.68 2.89 -20.40
N ARG A 247 -2.83 3.86 -19.48
CA ARG A 247 -1.85 4.88 -19.01
C ARG A 247 -0.38 4.44 -18.76
N GLY A 248 -0.03 3.15 -18.83
CA GLY A 248 1.32 2.60 -18.58
C GLY A 248 2.22 2.38 -19.81
N ARG A 249 1.70 2.47 -21.06
CA ARG A 249 2.50 2.20 -22.28
C ARG A 249 2.85 3.44 -23.13
N VAL A 250 2.75 4.62 -22.53
CA VAL A 250 2.95 5.90 -23.25
C VAL A 250 4.34 5.99 -23.90
N LEU A 251 5.40 5.55 -23.22
CA LEU A 251 6.77 5.58 -23.74
C LEU A 251 6.93 4.66 -24.96
N GLU A 252 6.41 3.44 -24.89
CA GLU A 252 6.47 2.46 -25.99
C GLU A 252 5.72 2.99 -27.23
N ARG A 253 4.52 3.54 -27.03
CA ARG A 253 3.75 4.14 -28.13
C ARG A 253 4.41 5.38 -28.72
N LEU A 254 5.04 6.22 -27.89
CA LEU A 254 5.81 7.36 -28.39
C LEU A 254 6.98 6.89 -29.26
N TRP A 255 7.69 5.85 -28.82
CA TRP A 255 8.80 5.28 -29.57
C TRP A 255 8.38 4.72 -30.93
N ASP A 256 7.27 3.99 -30.98
CA ASP A 256 6.71 3.43 -32.21
C ASP A 256 6.26 4.51 -33.19
N LEU A 257 5.68 5.60 -32.67
CA LEU A 257 5.13 6.71 -33.46
C LEU A 257 6.09 7.89 -33.62
N ARG A 258 7.36 7.74 -33.25
CA ARG A 258 8.33 8.86 -33.13
C ARG A 258 8.46 9.69 -34.40
N GLU A 259 8.44 9.09 -35.59
CA GLU A 259 8.53 9.82 -36.87
C GLU A 259 7.30 10.71 -37.10
N ALA A 260 6.10 10.18 -36.78
CA ALA A 260 4.87 10.93 -36.89
C ALA A 260 4.77 12.04 -35.85
N VAL A 261 5.32 11.81 -34.64
CA VAL A 261 5.41 12.80 -33.58
C VAL A 261 6.42 13.89 -33.94
N LEU A 262 7.57 13.54 -34.51
CA LEU A 262 8.57 14.49 -34.99
C LEU A 262 7.98 15.41 -36.05
N ALA A 263 7.36 14.85 -37.10
CA ALA A 263 6.71 15.64 -38.15
C ALA A 263 5.63 16.60 -37.60
N TYR A 264 4.96 16.19 -36.52
CA TYR A 264 4.01 17.06 -35.81
C TYR A 264 4.71 18.19 -35.04
N GLN A 265 5.79 17.89 -34.31
CA GLN A 265 6.54 18.90 -33.55
C GLN A 265 7.19 19.94 -34.47
N GLU A 266 7.73 19.52 -35.62
CA GLU A 266 8.31 20.42 -36.64
C GLU A 266 7.25 21.35 -37.23
N LYS A 267 6.03 20.84 -37.48
CA LYS A 267 4.92 21.68 -37.97
C LYS A 267 4.47 22.72 -36.94
N GLU A 268 4.61 22.43 -35.66
CA GLU A 268 4.21 23.32 -34.57
C GLU A 268 5.36 24.25 -34.10
N ASP A 269 6.51 24.23 -34.78
CA ASP A 269 7.70 25.05 -34.46
C ASP A 269 8.10 24.93 -32.98
N SER A 270 8.14 23.68 -32.50
CA SER A 270 8.41 23.35 -31.10
C SER A 270 9.86 22.92 -30.92
N ASP A 271 10.55 23.50 -29.93
CA ASP A 271 11.92 23.12 -29.53
C ASP A 271 12.07 21.62 -29.18
N LEU A 272 10.95 20.91 -28.98
CA LEU A 272 10.93 19.47 -28.72
C LEU A 272 11.27 18.63 -29.96
N ALA A 273 11.19 19.20 -31.18
CA ALA A 273 11.60 18.52 -32.41
C ALA A 273 13.11 18.22 -32.41
N ASP A 274 13.93 19.12 -31.84
CA ASP A 274 15.39 18.98 -31.78
C ASP A 274 15.83 17.78 -30.93
N LEU A 275 15.01 17.38 -29.95
CA LEU A 275 15.29 16.21 -29.10
C LEU A 275 15.34 14.90 -29.90
N PHE A 276 14.59 14.79 -31.00
CA PHE A 276 14.64 13.61 -31.89
C PHE A 276 15.89 13.58 -32.77
N ARG A 277 16.65 14.69 -32.84
CA ARG A 277 17.94 14.77 -33.52
C ARG A 277 19.10 14.41 -32.58
N ASP A 278 18.87 14.49 -31.26
CA ASP A 278 19.83 14.10 -30.25
C ASP A 278 19.87 12.57 -30.07
N LYS A 279 20.97 11.96 -30.54
CA LYS A 279 21.23 10.52 -30.43
C LYS A 279 21.31 10.04 -28.98
N LEU A 280 21.82 10.85 -28.05
CA LEU A 280 21.92 10.48 -26.64
C LEU A 280 20.55 10.50 -25.98
N TRP A 281 19.71 11.50 -26.32
CA TRP A 281 18.34 11.56 -25.86
C TRP A 281 17.52 10.36 -26.34
N LEU A 282 17.63 10.00 -27.63
CA LEU A 282 16.96 8.82 -28.18
C LEU A 282 17.43 7.51 -27.53
N ALA A 283 18.71 7.36 -27.24
CA ALA A 283 19.22 6.21 -26.52
C ALA A 283 18.66 6.13 -25.08
N MET A 284 18.57 7.26 -24.37
CA MET A 284 17.95 7.30 -23.05
C MET A 284 16.45 6.99 -23.11
N LEU A 285 15.73 7.50 -24.13
CA LEU A 285 14.33 7.16 -24.35
C LEU A 285 14.15 5.67 -24.61
N ALA A 286 14.99 5.07 -25.47
CA ALA A 286 14.97 3.64 -25.76
C ALA A 286 15.15 2.78 -24.51
N TYR A 287 16.11 3.15 -23.66
CA TYR A 287 16.31 2.52 -22.36
C TYR A 287 15.08 2.66 -21.46
N LEU A 288 14.50 3.86 -21.37
CA LEU A 288 13.29 4.10 -20.58
C LEU A 288 12.11 3.24 -21.09
N VAL A 289 11.94 3.08 -22.40
CA VAL A 289 10.93 2.19 -22.98
C VAL A 289 11.13 0.76 -22.47
N ASP A 290 12.36 0.23 -22.54
CA ASP A 290 12.61 -1.15 -22.13
C ASP A 290 12.49 -1.37 -20.62
N ILE A 291 13.03 -0.49 -19.76
CA ILE A 291 12.91 -0.67 -18.30
C ILE A 291 11.46 -0.54 -17.83
N PHE A 292 10.67 0.38 -18.41
CA PHE A 292 9.24 0.47 -18.12
C PHE A 292 8.46 -0.71 -18.69
N ARG A 293 8.88 -1.32 -19.81
CA ARG A 293 8.32 -2.57 -20.30
C ARG A 293 8.52 -3.70 -19.28
N TRP A 294 9.72 -3.82 -18.70
CA TRP A 294 9.97 -4.78 -17.61
C TRP A 294 9.13 -4.51 -16.36
N LEU A 295 9.02 -3.25 -15.92
CA LEU A 295 8.17 -2.85 -14.80
C LEU A 295 6.67 -3.13 -15.06
N ASN A 296 6.19 -2.87 -16.27
CA ASN A 296 4.82 -3.17 -16.66
C ASN A 296 4.56 -4.69 -16.70
N LYS A 297 5.54 -5.47 -17.15
CA LYS A 297 5.47 -6.95 -17.13
C LYS A 297 5.42 -7.46 -15.70
N LEU A 298 6.25 -6.92 -14.80
CA LEU A 298 6.20 -7.21 -13.37
C LEU A 298 4.82 -6.88 -12.81
N ASN A 299 4.34 -5.64 -12.96
CA ASN A 299 3.03 -5.24 -12.45
C ASN A 299 1.91 -6.17 -12.96
N SER A 300 1.94 -6.55 -14.23
CA SER A 300 0.98 -7.50 -14.79
C SER A 300 1.09 -8.90 -14.19
N SER A 301 2.30 -9.38 -13.86
CA SER A 301 2.49 -10.70 -13.22
C SER A 301 2.10 -10.69 -11.74
N LEU A 302 2.13 -9.53 -11.07
CA LEU A 302 1.66 -9.37 -9.68
C LEU A 302 0.12 -9.29 -9.59
N GLN A 303 -0.56 -9.15 -10.73
CA GLN A 303 -2.02 -9.09 -10.81
C GLN A 303 -2.59 -10.46 -11.16
N GLY A 304 -3.60 -10.91 -10.43
CA GLY A 304 -4.23 -12.20 -10.69
C GLY A 304 -5.33 -12.52 -9.70
N LYS A 305 -6.26 -13.38 -10.13
CA LYS A 305 -7.18 -14.05 -9.20
C LYS A 305 -6.43 -15.24 -8.59
N GLU A 306 -6.76 -15.58 -7.35
CA GLU A 306 -6.24 -16.78 -6.65
C GLU A 306 -4.72 -16.77 -6.42
N SER A 307 -4.06 -15.61 -6.50
CA SER A 307 -2.64 -15.50 -6.15
C SER A 307 -2.43 -15.50 -4.64
N THR A 308 -1.52 -16.34 -4.17
CA THR A 308 -1.01 -16.31 -2.79
C THR A 308 -0.07 -15.12 -2.58
N ILE A 309 0.34 -14.85 -1.35
CA ILE A 309 1.34 -13.80 -1.08
C ILE A 309 2.72 -14.11 -1.69
N LEU A 310 2.98 -15.37 -2.04
CA LEU A 310 4.29 -15.85 -2.48
C LEU A 310 4.59 -15.47 -3.92
N GLU A 311 3.63 -15.65 -4.82
CA GLU A 311 3.85 -15.42 -6.25
C GLU A 311 4.18 -13.95 -6.53
N PRO A 312 3.53 -12.96 -5.88
CA PRO A 312 3.96 -11.57 -5.99
C PRO A 312 5.38 -11.33 -5.44
N GLU A 313 5.76 -11.93 -4.31
CA GLU A 313 7.10 -11.80 -3.75
C GLU A 313 8.18 -12.41 -4.67
N ASP A 314 7.90 -13.57 -5.26
CA ASP A 314 8.76 -14.21 -6.25
C ASP A 314 8.86 -13.38 -7.53
N GLY A 315 7.75 -12.76 -7.95
CA GLY A 315 7.75 -11.81 -9.06
C GLY A 315 8.68 -10.62 -8.81
N ILE A 316 8.61 -10.00 -7.63
CA ILE A 316 9.51 -8.93 -7.23
C ILE A 316 10.97 -9.40 -7.26
N ARG A 317 11.25 -10.56 -6.65
CA ARG A 317 12.61 -11.13 -6.58
C ARG A 317 13.17 -11.47 -7.96
N GLY A 318 12.34 -12.03 -8.83
CA GLY A 318 12.68 -12.35 -10.21
C GLY A 318 12.99 -11.11 -11.05
N PHE A 319 12.37 -9.97 -10.75
CA PHE A 319 12.70 -8.70 -11.39
C PHE A 319 13.96 -8.05 -10.80
N THR A 320 14.15 -8.06 -9.48
CA THR A 320 15.27 -7.36 -8.83
C THR A 320 16.59 -8.10 -8.94
N ALA A 321 16.59 -9.44 -8.91
CA ALA A 321 17.82 -10.24 -8.94
C ALA A 321 18.68 -10.01 -10.20
N PRO A 322 18.12 -9.91 -11.43
CA PRO A 322 18.90 -9.63 -12.64
C PRO A 322 19.44 -8.20 -12.74
N LEU A 323 18.95 -7.22 -11.97
CA LEU A 323 19.34 -5.80 -12.13
C LEU A 323 20.86 -5.59 -11.98
N GLY A 324 21.51 -6.32 -11.08
CA GLY A 324 22.97 -6.25 -10.91
C GLY A 324 23.72 -6.80 -12.12
N LEU A 325 23.23 -7.88 -12.72
CA LEU A 325 23.77 -8.43 -13.97
C LEU A 325 23.55 -7.46 -15.14
N TRP A 326 22.38 -6.82 -15.22
CA TRP A 326 22.11 -5.85 -16.29
C TRP A 326 23.01 -4.63 -16.20
N GLN A 327 23.33 -4.16 -15.00
CA GLN A 327 24.30 -3.09 -14.79
C GLN A 327 25.70 -3.46 -15.28
N SER A 328 26.18 -4.68 -15.01
CA SER A 328 27.53 -5.10 -15.44
C SER A 328 27.61 -5.28 -16.96
N GLN A 329 26.57 -5.86 -17.57
CA GLN A 329 26.47 -6.02 -19.03
C GLN A 329 26.34 -4.67 -19.75
N LEU A 330 25.56 -3.73 -19.20
CA LEU A 330 25.45 -2.38 -19.75
C LEU A 330 26.81 -1.66 -19.78
N LYS A 331 27.59 -1.78 -18.70
CA LYS A 331 28.97 -1.21 -18.64
C LYS A 331 29.90 -1.87 -19.66
N ALA A 332 29.75 -3.17 -19.90
CA ALA A 332 30.47 -3.90 -20.94
C ALA A 332 29.99 -3.58 -22.38
N GLY A 333 28.95 -2.76 -22.55
CA GLY A 333 28.39 -2.41 -23.86
C GLY A 333 27.46 -3.47 -24.45
N ALA A 334 26.99 -4.42 -23.64
CA ALA A 334 26.02 -5.43 -24.05
C ALA A 334 24.60 -5.03 -23.62
N TYR A 335 23.71 -4.85 -24.60
CA TYR A 335 22.35 -4.33 -24.40
C TYR A 335 21.24 -5.37 -24.56
N GLY A 336 21.56 -6.67 -24.55
CA GLY A 336 20.61 -7.74 -24.91
C GLY A 336 19.33 -7.81 -24.07
N MET A 337 19.34 -7.29 -22.84
CA MET A 337 18.17 -7.15 -21.95
C MET A 337 17.25 -5.97 -22.30
N PHE A 338 17.72 -5.06 -23.16
CA PHE A 338 17.04 -3.86 -23.62
C PHE A 338 16.89 -3.92 -25.15
N PRO A 339 15.87 -4.63 -25.69
CA PRO A 339 15.72 -4.84 -27.13
C PRO A 339 15.60 -3.54 -27.95
N VAL A 340 14.91 -2.53 -27.43
CA VAL A 340 14.71 -1.25 -28.12
C VAL A 340 16.02 -0.47 -28.14
N LEU A 341 16.73 -0.41 -27.00
CA LEU A 341 18.06 0.19 -26.95
C LEU A 341 19.05 -0.54 -27.85
N SER A 342 19.09 -1.87 -27.80
CA SER A 342 19.98 -2.69 -28.62
C SER A 342 19.73 -2.47 -30.11
N ALA A 343 18.48 -2.43 -30.56
CA ALA A 343 18.13 -2.15 -31.95
C ALA A 343 18.52 -0.73 -32.36
N HIS A 344 18.33 0.26 -31.49
CA HIS A 344 18.75 1.63 -31.75
C HIS A 344 20.27 1.77 -31.85
N MET A 345 21.03 1.05 -31.00
CA MET A 345 22.49 1.05 -31.03
C MET A 345 23.07 0.37 -32.27
N GLN A 346 22.36 -0.59 -32.87
CA GLN A 346 22.75 -1.16 -34.17
C GLN A 346 22.61 -0.16 -35.33
N GLN A 347 21.79 0.88 -35.18
CA GLN A 347 21.60 1.92 -36.19
C GLN A 347 22.59 3.09 -36.05
N ILE A 348 23.39 3.12 -34.97
CA ILE A 348 24.31 4.20 -34.68
C ILE A 348 25.74 3.67 -34.74
N ASP A 349 26.57 4.24 -35.62
CA ASP A 349 27.98 3.83 -35.84
C ASP A 349 28.94 4.21 -34.70
N SER A 350 28.43 4.70 -33.56
CA SER A 350 29.23 5.16 -32.41
C SER A 350 28.75 4.52 -31.11
N PRO A 351 29.68 4.07 -30.25
CA PRO A 351 29.30 3.51 -28.95
C PRO A 351 28.64 4.58 -28.07
N LEU A 352 27.73 4.14 -27.20
CA LEU A 352 27.14 4.99 -26.18
C LEU A 352 28.25 5.55 -25.27
N CYS A 353 28.20 6.84 -24.97
CA CYS A 353 29.20 7.45 -24.10
C CYS A 353 29.11 6.90 -22.67
N GLU A 354 30.25 6.85 -21.98
CA GLU A 354 30.34 6.32 -20.62
C GLU A 354 29.47 7.08 -19.61
N ALA A 355 29.21 8.38 -19.85
CA ALA A 355 28.30 9.18 -19.02
C ALA A 355 26.87 8.62 -19.06
N VAL A 356 26.33 8.34 -20.25
CA VAL A 356 24.96 7.82 -20.39
C VAL A 356 24.86 6.39 -19.86
N LYS A 357 25.88 5.55 -20.08
CA LYS A 357 25.93 4.20 -19.47
C LYS A 357 25.90 4.27 -17.94
N LYS A 358 26.67 5.21 -17.37
CA LYS A 358 26.69 5.46 -15.92
C LYS A 358 25.31 5.89 -15.41
N ASP A 359 24.65 6.83 -16.08
CA ASP A 359 23.32 7.30 -15.67
C ASP A 359 22.27 6.17 -15.68
N MET A 360 22.28 5.32 -16.72
CA MET A 360 21.40 4.16 -16.82
C MET A 360 21.70 3.12 -15.73
N ALA A 361 22.98 2.89 -15.42
CA ALA A 361 23.40 1.99 -14.34
C ALA A 361 22.98 2.52 -12.96
N GLU A 362 23.15 3.82 -12.70
CA GLU A 362 22.73 4.48 -11.47
C GLU A 362 21.22 4.43 -11.27
N HIS A 363 20.44 4.56 -12.35
CA HIS A 363 18.99 4.37 -12.29
C HIS A 363 18.61 2.94 -11.88
N MET A 364 19.24 1.91 -12.46
CA MET A 364 19.02 0.52 -12.05
C MET A 364 19.42 0.25 -10.60
N ALA A 365 20.55 0.80 -10.15
CA ALA A 365 20.99 0.71 -8.76
C ALA A 365 19.99 1.40 -7.82
N SER A 366 19.45 2.56 -8.22
CA SER A 366 18.43 3.27 -7.45
C SER A 366 17.11 2.51 -7.37
N LEU A 367 16.70 1.85 -8.46
CA LEU A 367 15.56 0.94 -8.44
C LEU A 367 15.80 -0.17 -7.41
N GLN A 368 16.91 -0.89 -7.50
CA GLN A 368 17.27 -1.95 -6.56
C GLN A 368 17.23 -1.47 -5.10
N GLN A 369 17.89 -0.35 -4.81
CA GLN A 369 17.92 0.27 -3.48
C GLN A 369 16.53 0.67 -2.97
N LYS A 370 15.58 1.00 -3.85
CA LYS A 370 14.21 1.37 -3.43
C LYS A 370 13.31 0.16 -3.24
N PHE A 371 13.51 -0.92 -3.97
CA PHE A 371 12.82 -2.18 -3.70
C PHE A 371 13.29 -2.81 -2.38
N ASP A 372 14.58 -2.65 -2.02
CA ASP A 372 15.15 -3.29 -0.83
C ASP A 372 14.43 -2.98 0.51
N PRO A 373 14.14 -1.72 0.88
CA PRO A 373 13.41 -1.42 2.12
C PRO A 373 12.02 -2.04 2.20
N TYR A 374 11.38 -2.31 1.05
CA TYR A 374 10.03 -2.86 0.99
C TYR A 374 10.01 -4.39 1.03
N PHE A 375 11.06 -5.06 0.54
CA PHE A 375 11.04 -6.50 0.27
C PHE A 375 12.25 -7.28 0.82
N SER A 376 13.34 -6.60 1.20
CA SER A 376 14.58 -7.23 1.69
C SER A 376 14.68 -7.26 3.22
N ASN A 377 13.68 -6.75 3.96
CA ASN A 377 13.65 -6.80 5.42
C ASN A 377 12.66 -7.87 5.94
N PRO A 378 13.12 -9.07 6.31
CA PRO A 378 12.27 -10.15 6.81
C PRO A 378 11.57 -9.84 8.14
N GLN A 379 11.96 -8.76 8.84
CA GLN A 379 11.32 -8.34 10.10
C GLN A 379 10.19 -7.30 9.94
N ARG A 380 10.05 -6.67 8.75
CA ARG A 380 8.98 -5.68 8.47
C ARG A 380 7.88 -6.22 7.57
N SER A 381 8.11 -7.35 6.92
CA SER A 381 7.04 -8.24 6.51
C SER A 381 6.54 -8.94 7.77
N GLN A 382 5.38 -8.56 8.30
CA GLN A 382 4.70 -9.40 9.30
C GLN A 382 4.34 -10.79 8.74
N THR A 383 4.56 -10.98 7.44
CA THR A 383 4.71 -12.27 6.78
C THR A 383 6.14 -12.75 6.99
N SER A 384 6.28 -13.51 8.08
CA SER A 384 7.08 -14.71 8.20
C SER A 384 7.69 -15.25 6.89
N MET A 385 8.75 -14.60 6.41
CA MET A 385 9.62 -15.08 5.33
C MET A 385 10.28 -16.44 5.66
N GLY A 386 10.21 -16.89 6.92
CA GLY A 386 10.58 -18.24 7.33
C GLY A 386 9.55 -19.33 7.03
N GLU A 387 8.30 -18.99 6.72
CA GLU A 387 7.22 -19.99 6.60
C GLU A 387 7.02 -20.53 5.17
N VAL A 388 7.68 -19.92 4.18
CA VAL A 388 7.41 -20.17 2.75
C VAL A 388 8.36 -21.18 2.12
N SER A 389 9.47 -21.48 2.79
CA SER A 389 10.48 -22.39 2.25
C SER A 389 10.41 -23.78 2.88
N LEU A 390 9.22 -24.26 3.25
CA LEU A 390 9.07 -25.59 3.87
C LEU A 390 9.61 -26.74 2.98
N PHE A 391 9.71 -26.53 1.67
CA PHE A 391 10.32 -27.48 0.72
C PHE A 391 11.75 -27.15 0.26
N GLN A 392 12.24 -25.91 0.46
CA GLN A 392 13.58 -25.50 0.01
C GLN A 392 14.56 -25.25 1.18
N ALA A 393 14.07 -25.05 2.41
CA ALA A 393 14.88 -24.83 3.61
C ALA A 393 15.22 -26.16 4.30
N VAL A 394 16.05 -26.96 3.64
CA VAL A 394 16.60 -28.20 4.23
C VAL A 394 17.65 -27.91 5.31
N SER A 395 18.02 -26.64 5.61
CA SER A 395 19.16 -26.39 6.52
C SER A 395 19.20 -25.04 7.26
N SER A 396 18.08 -24.36 7.53
CA SER A 396 18.13 -23.12 8.34
C SER A 396 17.72 -23.38 9.80
N PRO A 397 18.58 -23.09 10.81
CA PRO A 397 18.28 -23.29 12.23
C PRO A 397 17.18 -22.36 12.82
N ASP A 398 16.61 -21.44 12.02
CA ASP A 398 15.94 -20.22 12.52
C ASP A 398 14.54 -20.01 11.92
N LEU A 399 13.80 -21.10 11.64
CA LEU A 399 12.47 -21.05 10.99
C LEU A 399 11.33 -20.58 11.93
N GLY A 400 11.61 -20.36 13.22
CA GLY A 400 10.58 -19.98 14.20
C GLY A 400 9.48 -21.04 14.36
N LEU A 401 9.80 -22.30 14.05
CA LEU A 401 8.88 -23.42 14.18
C LEU A 401 8.94 -24.01 15.59
N SER A 402 7.78 -24.40 16.12
CA SER A 402 7.70 -25.16 17.37
C SER A 402 8.16 -26.61 17.14
N LEU A 403 8.48 -27.33 18.21
CA LEU A 403 8.89 -28.74 18.12
C LEU A 403 7.87 -29.62 17.37
N PRO A 404 6.55 -29.54 17.65
CA PRO A 404 5.55 -30.28 16.88
C PRO A 404 5.53 -29.93 15.39
N GLU A 405 5.75 -28.67 15.04
CA GLU A 405 5.80 -28.21 13.64
C GLU A 405 7.06 -28.75 12.93
N MET A 406 8.20 -28.82 13.63
CA MET A 406 9.43 -29.42 13.10
C MET A 406 9.27 -30.93 12.90
N GLU A 407 8.63 -31.64 13.83
CA GLU A 407 8.33 -33.07 13.70
C GLU A 407 7.38 -33.33 12.53
N ALA A 408 6.31 -32.54 12.41
CA ALA A 408 5.38 -32.58 11.27
C ALA A 408 6.11 -32.36 9.93
N LEU A 409 7.08 -31.43 9.88
CA LEU A 409 7.88 -31.18 8.67
C LEU A 409 8.70 -32.41 8.28
N VAL A 410 9.35 -33.06 9.25
CA VAL A 410 10.10 -34.30 9.02
C VAL A 410 9.18 -35.41 8.51
N THR A 411 8.01 -35.58 9.13
CA THR A 411 7.00 -36.56 8.67
C THR A 411 6.58 -36.30 7.23
N LEU A 412 6.32 -35.05 6.87
CA LEU A 412 5.89 -34.66 5.53
C LEU A 412 7.01 -34.89 4.50
N GLN A 413 8.25 -34.56 4.84
CA GLN A 413 9.42 -34.77 3.96
C GLN A 413 9.75 -36.26 3.73
N ALA A 414 9.50 -37.10 4.73
CA ALA A 414 9.66 -38.55 4.64
C ALA A 414 8.57 -39.23 3.79
N SER A 415 7.43 -38.56 3.57
CA SER A 415 6.27 -39.10 2.88
C SER A 415 6.37 -38.92 1.35
N ASN A 416 6.50 -40.04 0.62
CA ASN A 416 6.46 -40.01 -0.85
C ASN A 416 5.07 -39.69 -1.41
N SER A 417 4.00 -40.09 -0.71
CA SER A 417 2.63 -39.75 -1.11
C SER A 417 2.38 -38.24 -0.99
N SER A 418 2.94 -37.59 0.04
CA SER A 418 2.90 -36.14 0.18
C SER A 418 3.61 -35.45 -0.98
N LYS A 419 4.81 -35.92 -1.37
CA LYS A 419 5.50 -35.38 -2.57
C LYS A 419 4.64 -35.47 -3.83
N MET A 420 4.05 -36.64 -4.09
CA MET A 420 3.14 -36.80 -5.24
C MET A 420 1.92 -35.88 -5.16
N LEU A 421 1.40 -35.59 -3.96
CA LEU A 421 0.29 -34.65 -3.77
C LEU A 421 0.68 -33.20 -4.02
N PHE A 422 1.92 -32.80 -3.74
CA PHE A 422 2.46 -31.48 -4.06
C PHE A 422 2.79 -31.34 -5.56
N ASP A 423 3.20 -32.42 -6.22
CA ASP A 423 3.42 -32.42 -7.67
C ASP A 423 2.10 -32.40 -8.46
N ALA A 424 1.04 -33.03 -7.95
CA ALA A 424 -0.24 -33.17 -8.65
C ALA A 424 -1.21 -32.01 -8.45
N ASN A 425 -1.04 -31.18 -7.41
CA ASN A 425 -1.98 -30.12 -7.06
C ASN A 425 -1.28 -28.76 -6.91
N THR A 426 -2.07 -27.68 -6.83
CA THR A 426 -1.51 -26.37 -6.46
C THR A 426 -1.06 -26.37 -4.99
N LEU A 427 -0.09 -25.49 -4.67
CA LEU A 427 0.46 -25.37 -3.32
C LEU A 427 -0.63 -25.25 -2.24
N THR A 428 -1.61 -24.37 -2.45
CA THR A 428 -2.73 -24.17 -1.52
C THR A 428 -3.59 -25.43 -1.36
N GLN A 429 -3.93 -26.10 -2.46
CA GLN A 429 -4.72 -27.33 -2.42
C GLN A 429 -3.98 -28.45 -1.68
N SER A 430 -2.69 -28.58 -1.89
CA SER A 430 -1.85 -29.57 -1.21
C SER A 430 -1.85 -29.32 0.30
N TRP A 431 -1.63 -28.08 0.76
CA TRP A 431 -1.65 -27.78 2.19
C TRP A 431 -3.03 -27.96 2.83
N VAL A 432 -4.10 -27.59 2.12
CA VAL A 432 -5.48 -27.82 2.60
C VAL A 432 -5.78 -29.32 2.74
N ALA A 433 -5.30 -30.16 1.81
CA ALA A 433 -5.47 -31.61 1.90
C ALA A 433 -4.77 -32.22 3.13
N HIS A 434 -3.65 -31.64 3.55
CA HIS A 434 -2.88 -32.12 4.72
C HIS A 434 -3.47 -31.66 6.06
N LEU A 435 -4.43 -30.72 6.09
CA LEU A 435 -5.16 -30.35 7.32
C LEU A 435 -5.91 -31.54 7.95
N GLN A 436 -6.34 -32.51 7.14
CA GLN A 436 -7.06 -33.70 7.61
C GLN A 436 -6.12 -34.76 8.22
N GLN A 437 -4.80 -34.58 8.13
CA GLN A 437 -3.82 -35.52 8.65
C GLN A 437 -3.29 -35.03 9.99
N GLU A 438 -3.67 -35.71 11.07
CA GLU A 438 -3.35 -35.30 12.44
C GLU A 438 -1.84 -35.05 12.66
N ALA A 439 -0.98 -35.92 12.11
CA ALA A 439 0.47 -35.83 12.23
C ALA A 439 1.12 -34.57 11.60
N VAL A 440 0.45 -33.90 10.66
CA VAL A 440 0.96 -32.71 9.97
C VAL A 440 0.01 -31.51 10.01
N SER A 441 -1.09 -31.64 10.76
CA SER A 441 -2.17 -30.66 10.86
C SER A 441 -1.66 -29.31 11.38
N CYS A 442 -0.88 -29.31 12.46
CA CYS A 442 -0.33 -28.09 13.06
C CYS A 442 0.54 -27.27 12.09
N LEU A 443 1.36 -27.95 11.29
CA LEU A 443 2.18 -27.31 10.26
C LEU A 443 1.32 -26.82 9.10
N SER A 444 0.32 -27.61 8.72
CA SER A 444 -0.58 -27.29 7.62
C SER A 444 -1.46 -26.08 7.93
N GLU A 445 -1.93 -25.93 9.17
CA GLU A 445 -2.66 -24.75 9.63
C GLU A 445 -1.81 -23.48 9.47
N LYS A 446 -0.56 -23.52 9.95
CA LYS A 446 0.39 -22.40 9.82
C LYS A 446 0.69 -22.05 8.36
N ALA A 447 0.86 -23.06 7.50
CA ALA A 447 1.06 -22.84 6.07
C ALA A 447 -0.17 -22.22 5.40
N VAL A 448 -1.37 -22.74 5.68
CA VAL A 448 -2.62 -22.20 5.13
C VAL A 448 -2.85 -20.77 5.62
N ASP A 449 -2.53 -20.45 6.87
CA ASP A 449 -2.62 -19.09 7.40
C ASP A 449 -1.73 -18.10 6.64
N VAL A 450 -0.60 -18.54 6.07
CA VAL A 450 0.23 -17.70 5.19
C VAL A 450 -0.38 -17.60 3.81
N LEU A 451 -0.80 -18.72 3.23
CA LEU A 451 -1.26 -18.79 1.85
C LEU A 451 -2.59 -18.08 1.62
N VAL A 452 -3.47 -18.05 2.64
CA VAL A 452 -4.79 -17.40 2.55
C VAL A 452 -4.71 -15.87 2.68
N GLN A 453 -3.57 -15.33 3.10
CA GLN A 453 -3.39 -13.88 3.21
C GLN A 453 -3.34 -13.22 1.83
N PHE A 454 -4.00 -12.07 1.71
CA PHE A 454 -3.95 -11.27 0.50
C PHE A 454 -2.60 -10.54 0.38
N GLY A 455 -1.79 -10.91 -0.61
CA GLY A 455 -0.55 -10.20 -0.95
C GLY A 455 -0.79 -8.86 -1.67
N THR A 456 -1.93 -8.71 -2.34
CA THR A 456 -2.26 -7.53 -3.15
C THR A 456 -3.70 -7.06 -2.95
N THR A 457 -3.97 -5.80 -3.28
CA THR A 457 -5.32 -5.22 -3.34
C THR A 457 -5.99 -5.42 -4.71
N TYR A 458 -5.50 -6.36 -5.54
CA TYR A 458 -5.96 -6.56 -6.91
C TYR A 458 -7.48 -6.75 -7.02
N LEU A 459 -8.08 -7.62 -6.19
CA LEU A 459 -9.53 -7.86 -6.24
C LEU A 459 -10.33 -6.59 -5.93
N CYS A 460 -9.81 -5.75 -5.02
CA CYS A 460 -10.39 -4.46 -4.67
C CYS A 460 -10.28 -3.47 -5.85
N GLU A 461 -9.09 -3.33 -6.43
CA GLU A 461 -8.81 -2.43 -7.56
C GLU A 461 -9.55 -2.85 -8.84
N SER A 462 -9.66 -4.15 -9.10
CA SER A 462 -10.45 -4.72 -10.19
C SER A 462 -11.94 -4.44 -10.03
N GLY A 463 -12.45 -4.53 -8.79
CA GLY A 463 -13.80 -4.10 -8.43
C GLY A 463 -14.05 -2.63 -8.69
N PHE A 464 -13.14 -1.75 -8.25
CA PHE A 464 -13.24 -0.30 -8.53
C PHE A 464 -13.13 0.04 -10.01
N SER A 465 -12.23 -0.62 -10.74
CA SER A 465 -12.08 -0.45 -12.19
C SER A 465 -13.34 -0.87 -12.93
N THR A 466 -13.95 -1.99 -12.52
CA THR A 466 -15.24 -2.45 -13.03
C THR A 466 -16.35 -1.46 -12.70
N LEU A 467 -16.40 -0.94 -11.48
CA LEU A 467 -17.38 0.07 -11.08
C LEU A 467 -17.23 1.35 -11.92
N ALA A 468 -16.00 1.82 -12.15
CA ALA A 468 -15.73 3.00 -12.97
C ALA A 468 -16.18 2.78 -14.43
N TYR A 469 -15.95 1.59 -14.98
CA TYR A 469 -16.45 1.21 -16.29
C TYR A 469 -17.98 1.18 -16.35
N LEU A 470 -18.63 0.62 -15.31
CA LEU A 470 -20.09 0.57 -15.22
C LEU A 470 -20.71 1.97 -15.04
N LYS A 471 -20.05 2.84 -14.28
CA LYS A 471 -20.39 4.26 -14.06
C LYS A 471 -19.90 5.14 -15.22
N ASN A 472 -20.24 4.83 -16.46
CA ASN A 472 -19.97 5.76 -17.56
C ASN A 472 -20.98 6.94 -17.57
N LYS A 473 -20.60 8.05 -18.20
CA LYS A 473 -21.34 9.33 -18.27
C LYS A 473 -22.77 9.20 -18.85
N TYR A 474 -23.11 8.08 -19.49
CA TYR A 474 -24.35 7.89 -20.25
C TYR A 474 -25.37 6.96 -19.56
N ARG A 475 -25.10 6.48 -18.32
CA ARG A 475 -25.97 5.50 -17.63
C ARG A 475 -26.48 6.01 -16.29
N ASN A 476 -27.73 6.49 -16.28
CA ASN A 476 -28.35 7.17 -15.13
C ASN A 476 -29.03 6.27 -14.09
N ARG A 477 -29.21 4.95 -14.31
CA ARG A 477 -30.11 4.12 -13.47
C ARG A 477 -29.70 2.66 -13.20
N LEU A 478 -28.41 2.30 -13.22
CA LEU A 478 -28.02 0.93 -12.85
C LEU A 478 -27.63 0.85 -11.37
N ASN A 479 -28.21 -0.11 -10.63
CA ASN A 479 -27.64 -0.56 -9.36
C ASN A 479 -26.36 -1.36 -9.68
N PRO A 480 -25.15 -0.83 -9.40
CA PRO A 480 -23.91 -1.47 -9.82
C PRO A 480 -23.66 -2.80 -9.09
N ARG A 481 -24.41 -3.09 -8.02
CA ARG A 481 -24.27 -4.31 -7.21
C ARG A 481 -24.36 -5.57 -8.06
N ILE A 482 -25.36 -5.68 -8.94
CA ILE A 482 -25.55 -6.87 -9.78
C ILE A 482 -24.40 -7.02 -10.78
N GLY A 483 -24.01 -5.93 -11.46
CA GLY A 483 -22.92 -5.95 -12.43
C GLY A 483 -21.55 -6.23 -11.80
N LEU A 484 -21.32 -5.78 -10.57
CA LEU A 484 -20.12 -6.10 -9.80
C LEU A 484 -20.10 -7.55 -9.34
N LEU A 485 -21.21 -8.08 -8.81
CA LEU A 485 -21.32 -9.49 -8.40
C LEU A 485 -21.00 -10.43 -9.57
N VAL A 486 -21.61 -10.20 -10.73
CA VAL A 486 -21.38 -11.01 -11.94
C VAL A 486 -19.93 -10.97 -12.40
N LYS A 487 -19.24 -9.83 -12.26
CA LYS A 487 -17.87 -9.65 -12.78
C LYS A 487 -16.78 -10.11 -11.80
N LEU A 488 -17.07 -10.04 -10.50
CA LEU A 488 -16.14 -10.39 -9.43
C LEU A 488 -16.28 -11.84 -8.97
N GLN A 489 -17.42 -12.50 -9.19
CA GLN A 489 -17.56 -13.92 -8.87
C GLN A 489 -16.64 -14.81 -9.73
N PRO A 490 -15.98 -15.82 -9.14
CA PRO A 490 -15.20 -16.82 -9.88
C PRO A 490 -16.10 -17.80 -10.65
N ALA A 491 -17.31 -18.06 -10.14
CA ALA A 491 -18.25 -19.00 -10.72
C ALA A 491 -19.09 -18.37 -11.84
N THR A 492 -19.36 -19.13 -12.89
CA THR A 492 -20.35 -18.80 -13.91
C THR A 492 -21.70 -18.54 -13.22
N PRO A 493 -22.31 -17.36 -13.38
CA PRO A 493 -23.61 -17.11 -12.78
C PRO A 493 -24.60 -18.11 -13.37
N LEU A 494 -25.29 -18.86 -12.51
CA LEU A 494 -26.45 -19.65 -12.90
C LEU A 494 -27.56 -18.68 -13.35
N ILE A 495 -27.56 -18.32 -14.64
CA ILE A 495 -28.48 -17.34 -15.25
C ILE A 495 -29.95 -17.68 -14.93
N ARG A 496 -30.27 -18.96 -14.69
CA ARG A 496 -31.62 -19.41 -14.32
C ARG A 496 -32.13 -18.91 -12.95
N SER A 497 -31.26 -18.57 -11.99
CA SER A 497 -31.72 -18.06 -10.68
C SER A 497 -31.93 -16.54 -10.64
N MET A 498 -31.41 -15.79 -11.63
CA MET A 498 -31.59 -14.33 -11.69
C MET A 498 -32.93 -13.88 -12.30
N PHE A 499 -33.72 -14.80 -12.87
CA PHE A 499 -35.02 -14.50 -13.50
C PHE A 499 -36.24 -14.67 -12.59
N VAL A 500 -36.06 -14.97 -11.30
CA VAL A 500 -37.19 -15.11 -10.37
C VAL A 500 -37.54 -13.76 -9.72
N CYS A 501 -38.02 -12.81 -10.51
CA CYS A 501 -38.80 -11.66 -10.01
C CYS A 501 -39.54 -10.88 -11.11
N TRP A 502 -40.05 -11.57 -12.14
CA TRP A 502 -41.04 -11.01 -13.07
C TRP A 502 -42.23 -11.97 -13.21
N SER A 503 -43.07 -12.03 -12.18
CA SER A 503 -44.43 -12.58 -12.21
C SER A 503 -45.14 -12.12 -10.92
N THR A 504 -45.87 -11.01 -10.89
CA THR A 504 -47.29 -10.79 -11.27
C THR A 504 -47.62 -9.41 -10.62
N SER A 505 -48.47 -8.51 -11.11
CA SER A 505 -49.80 -8.68 -11.71
C SER A 505 -50.13 -7.47 -12.61
N VAL A 506 -50.88 -7.75 -13.68
CA VAL A 506 -51.73 -6.78 -14.39
C VAL A 506 -52.88 -6.37 -13.50
#